data_AF-A0AAE5ZI36-F1
#
_entry.id   AF-A0AAE5ZI36-F1
#
_cell.length_a   1.000
_cell.length_b   1.000
_cell.length_c   1.000
_cell.angle_alpha   90.00
_cell.angle_beta   90.00
_cell.angle_gamma   90.00
#
_symmetry.space_group_name_H-M   'P 1'
#
loop_
_entity.id
_entity.type
_entity.pdbx_description
1 polymer ?
#
loop_
_entity_poly.entity_id
_entity_poly.type
_entity_poly.pdbx_seq_one_letter_code
_entity_poly.pdbx_strand_id
1 'polypeptide(L)'
;MSTTEAVPCLLCAVLARRWVDQRDRGRGSRIYRCAACGGRFAVTGDALGAIEQGRWDVAKLKVAVRRSIASGVLPRIEVADGWPSVIAIGRQAS
;
A
#
# COMPACT_ATOMS: atom_id res chain seq x y z
N MET A 1 -16.89 10.02 4.99
CA MET A 1 -15.74 9.58 4.18
C MET A 1 -15.80 8.07 4.03
N SER A 2 -16.01 7.58 2.82
CA SER A 2 -16.10 6.15 2.53
C SER A 2 -14.83 5.43 3.00
N THR A 3 -14.98 4.38 3.79
CA THR A 3 -13.86 3.51 4.15
C THR A 3 -13.60 2.60 2.96
N THR A 4 -12.52 2.85 2.22
CA THR A 4 -12.17 1.99 1.08
C THR A 4 -11.80 0.59 1.61
N GLU A 5 -12.71 -0.37 1.44
CA GLU A 5 -12.57 -1.74 1.97
C GLU A 5 -11.75 -2.65 1.04
N ALA A 6 -11.60 -2.27 -0.22
CA ALA A 6 -10.76 -3.00 -1.16
C ALA A 6 -10.16 -2.08 -2.22
N VAL A 7 -8.95 -2.42 -2.65
CA VAL A 7 -8.20 -1.69 -3.68
C VAL A 7 -7.53 -2.69 -4.63
N PRO A 8 -7.21 -2.31 -5.88
CA PRO A 8 -6.32 -3.11 -6.71
C PRO A 8 -4.97 -3.33 -6.00
N CYS A 9 -4.53 -4.58 -5.90
CA CYS A 9 -3.24 -4.90 -5.33
C CYS A 9 -2.14 -4.26 -6.18
N LEU A 10 -1.28 -3.45 -5.56
CA LEU A 10 -0.18 -2.83 -6.29
C LEU A 10 0.81 -3.86 -6.87
N LEU A 11 0.83 -5.09 -6.33
CA LEU A 11 1.79 -6.13 -6.74
C LEU A 11 1.30 -6.97 -7.91
N CYS A 12 0.03 -7.36 -7.91
CA CYS A 12 -0.52 -8.32 -8.89
C CYS A 12 -1.82 -7.85 -9.53
N ALA A 13 -2.27 -6.62 -9.26
CA ALA A 13 -3.53 -6.02 -9.74
C ALA A 13 -4.84 -6.74 -9.31
N VAL A 14 -4.78 -7.94 -8.73
CA VAL A 14 -5.93 -8.60 -8.11
C VAL A 14 -6.44 -7.80 -6.90
N LEU A 15 -7.69 -8.00 -6.50
CA LEU A 15 -8.28 -7.31 -5.36
C LEU A 15 -7.52 -7.58 -4.04
N ALA A 16 -7.09 -6.51 -3.37
CA ALA A 16 -6.57 -6.52 -2.01
C ALA A 16 -7.62 -5.95 -1.06
N ARG A 17 -7.85 -6.62 0.08
CA ARG A 17 -8.86 -6.21 1.06
C ARG A 17 -8.21 -5.49 2.22
N ARG A 18 -8.93 -4.55 2.80
CA ARG A 18 -8.50 -3.82 3.98
C ARG A 18 -8.27 -4.80 5.12
N TRP A 19 -7.12 -4.65 5.77
CA TRP A 19 -6.77 -5.40 6.97
C TRP A 19 -7.01 -4.49 8.18
N VAL A 20 -8.14 -4.70 8.85
CA VAL A 20 -8.50 -3.92 10.03
C VAL A 20 -7.77 -4.49 11.25
N ASP A 21 -6.62 -3.91 11.57
CA ASP A 21 -5.94 -4.11 12.86
C ASP A 21 -6.26 -2.90 13.78
N GLN A 22 -6.22 -3.06 15.10
CA GLN A 22 -6.35 -1.95 16.06
C GLN A 22 -5.31 -0.85 15.78
N ARG A 23 -4.18 -1.20 15.15
CA ARG A 23 -3.11 -0.29 14.71
C ARG A 23 -3.42 0.49 13.42
N ASP A 24 -4.48 0.13 12.68
CA ASP A 24 -4.89 0.77 11.41
C ASP A 24 -5.44 2.19 11.61
N ARG A 25 -5.87 2.54 12.83
CA ARG A 25 -6.54 3.84 13.10
C ARG A 25 -5.59 5.03 13.32
N GLY A 26 -4.27 4.82 13.42
CA GLY A 26 -3.35 5.83 13.98
C GLY A 26 -2.39 6.54 13.02
N ARG A 27 -2.30 6.19 11.73
CA ARG A 27 -1.16 6.63 10.87
C ARG A 27 -1.51 7.27 9.53
N GLY A 28 -2.74 7.80 9.37
CA GLY A 28 -3.16 8.47 8.13
C GLY A 28 -3.10 7.60 6.86
N SER A 29 -2.98 6.28 7.04
CA SER A 29 -2.86 5.27 5.98
C SER A 29 -3.66 4.03 6.38
N ARG A 30 -4.08 3.26 5.38
CA ARG A 30 -4.83 2.01 5.56
C ARG A 30 -4.00 0.84 5.08
N ILE A 31 -4.01 -0.26 5.83
CA ILE A 31 -3.32 -1.50 5.45
C ILE A 31 -4.26 -2.35 4.59
N TYR A 32 -3.71 -2.90 3.50
CA TYR A 32 -4.39 -3.86 2.63
C TYR A 32 -3.57 -5.15 2.54
N ARG A 33 -4.28 -6.28 2.47
CA ARG A 33 -3.72 -7.61 2.23
C ARG A 33 -4.31 -8.18 0.96
N CYS A 34 -3.45 -8.65 0.06
CA CYS A 34 -3.88 -9.41 -1.11
C CYS A 34 -3.86 -10.91 -0.78
N ALA A 35 -4.99 -11.59 -1.00
CA ALA A 35 -5.07 -13.04 -0.83
C ALA A 35 -4.34 -13.81 -1.95
N ALA A 36 -4.25 -13.23 -3.15
CA ALA A 36 -3.68 -13.89 -4.32
C ALA A 36 -2.14 -13.97 -4.26
N CYS A 37 -1.47 -12.89 -3.86
CA CYS A 37 -0.01 -12.85 -3.77
C CYS A 37 0.53 -12.85 -2.33
N GLY A 38 -0.36 -12.87 -1.33
CA GLY A 38 0.00 -12.80 0.09
C GLY A 38 0.52 -11.46 0.59
N GLY A 39 0.85 -10.51 -0.30
CA GLY A 39 1.47 -9.25 0.04
C GLY A 39 0.60 -8.32 0.89
N ARG A 40 1.23 -7.66 1.86
CA ARG A 40 0.62 -6.60 2.69
C ARG A 40 1.32 -5.26 2.48
N PHE A 41 0.54 -4.19 2.37
CA PHE A 41 1.04 -2.82 2.19
C PHE A 41 0.08 -1.82 2.81
N ALA A 42 0.61 -0.71 3.32
CA ALA A 42 -0.18 0.45 3.71
C ALA A 42 -0.19 1.49 2.60
N VAL A 43 -1.26 2.26 2.48
CA VAL A 43 -1.34 3.39 1.54
C VAL A 43 -2.13 4.55 2.14
N THR A 44 -1.64 5.78 1.99
CA THR A 44 -2.39 7.00 2.37
C THR A 44 -3.53 7.27 1.40
N GLY A 45 -4.50 8.09 1.83
CA GLY A 45 -5.63 8.47 0.96
C GLY A 45 -5.18 9.18 -0.32
N ASP A 46 -4.28 10.15 -0.19
CA ASP A 46 -3.80 10.94 -1.33
C ASP A 46 -3.01 10.10 -2.33
N ALA A 47 -2.18 9.18 -1.83
CA ALA A 47 -1.41 8.28 -2.69
C ALA A 47 -2.33 7.31 -3.43
N LEU A 48 -3.36 6.78 -2.76
CA LEU A 48 -4.36 5.94 -3.42
C LEU A 48 -5.08 6.72 -4.53
N GLY A 49 -5.55 7.94 -4.24
CA GLY A 49 -6.21 8.78 -5.24
C GLY A 49 -5.31 9.12 -6.43
N ALA A 50 -4.01 9.38 -6.21
CA ALA A 50 -3.05 9.63 -7.28
C ALA A 50 -2.82 8.40 -8.17
N ILE A 51 -2.75 7.21 -7.57
CA ILE A 51 -2.63 5.93 -8.29
C ILE A 51 -3.88 5.66 -9.14
N GLU A 52 -5.07 5.82 -8.56
CA GLU A 52 -6.35 5.59 -9.25
C GLU A 52 -6.57 6.54 -10.43
N GLN A 53 -6.09 7.78 -10.31
CA GLN A 53 -6.16 8.78 -11.38
C GLN A 53 -5.03 8.61 -12.43
N GLY A 54 -4.17 7.61 -12.29
CA GLY A 54 -3.06 7.38 -13.23
C GLY A 54 -2.01 8.48 -13.24
N ARG A 55 -1.89 9.28 -12.17
CA ARG A 55 -0.94 10.41 -12.09
C ARG A 55 0.52 9.96 -12.00
N TRP A 56 0.76 8.71 -11.66
CA TRP A 56 2.09 8.15 -11.48
C TRP A 56 2.36 7.00 -12.43
N ASP A 57 3.56 6.98 -13.00
CA ASP A 57 4.14 5.73 -13.51
C ASP A 57 4.46 4.82 -12.33
N VAL A 58 3.55 3.89 -12.07
CA VAL A 58 3.64 2.98 -10.94
C VAL A 58 4.67 1.86 -11.14
N ALA A 59 5.37 1.74 -12.28
CA ALA A 59 6.31 0.63 -12.50
C ALA A 59 7.46 0.63 -11.47
N LYS A 60 8.11 1.77 -11.26
CA LYS A 60 9.18 1.92 -10.26
C LYS A 60 8.65 1.74 -8.83
N LEU A 61 7.46 2.31 -8.56
CA LEU A 61 6.78 2.17 -7.28
C LEU A 61 6.51 0.69 -6.95
N LYS A 62 6.01 -0.08 -7.91
CA LYS A 62 5.76 -1.52 -7.78
C LYS A 62 7.04 -2.29 -7.44
N VAL A 63 8.16 -1.96 -8.09
CA VAL A 63 9.46 -2.58 -7.80
C VAL A 63 9.90 -2.28 -6.37
N ALA A 64 9.77 -1.03 -5.92
CA ALA A 64 10.12 -0.63 -4.56
C ALA A 64 9.27 -1.35 -3.49
N VAL A 65 7.95 -1.42 -3.70
CA VAL A 65 7.04 -2.14 -2.79
C VAL A 65 7.38 -3.64 -2.76
N ARG A 66 7.61 -4.26 -3.93
CA ARG A 66 8.02 -5.69 -4.01
C ARG A 66 9.32 -5.95 -3.26
N ARG A 67 10.33 -5.09 -3.45
CA ARG A 67 11.62 -5.22 -2.76
C ARG A 67 11.46 -5.12 -1.24
N SER A 68 10.63 -4.19 -0.77
CA SER A 68 10.34 -4.02 0.66
C SER A 68 9.65 -5.25 1.26
N ILE A 69 8.67 -5.83 0.55
CA ILE A 69 7.97 -7.03 1.01
C ILE A 69 8.92 -8.24 1.03
N ALA A 70 9.74 -8.40 -0.01
CA ALA A 70 10.73 -9.48 -0.09
C ALA A 70 11.77 -9.42 1.05
N SER A 71 12.06 -8.23 1.60
CA SER A 71 12.92 -8.08 2.78
C SER A 71 12.18 -8.20 4.12
N GLY A 72 10.92 -8.64 4.09
CA GLY A 72 10.08 -8.82 5.28
C GLY A 72 9.62 -7.50 5.91
N VAL A 73 9.65 -6.39 5.17
CA VAL A 73 9.21 -5.07 5.64
C VAL A 73 7.75 -4.82 5.24
N LEU A 74 6.98 -4.17 6.09
CA LEU A 74 5.67 -3.63 5.75
C LEU A 74 5.85 -2.24 5.12
N PRO A 75 5.66 -2.10 3.78
CA PRO A 75 5.77 -0.82 3.13
C PRO A 75 4.52 0.04 3.36
N ARG A 76 4.71 1.35 3.51
CA ARG A 76 3.68 2.37 3.32
C ARG A 76 3.97 3.14 2.05
N ILE A 77 2.98 3.20 1.16
CA ILE A 77 2.97 4.12 0.02
C ILE A 77 2.36 5.44 0.46
N GLU A 78 3.07 6.53 0.19
CA GLU A 78 2.58 7.88 0.45
C GLU A 78 3.02 8.87 -0.62
N VAL A 79 2.48 10.09 -0.53
CA VAL A 79 2.95 11.23 -1.32
C VAL A 79 4.02 11.94 -0.49
N ALA A 80 5.22 12.11 -1.04
CA ALA A 80 6.28 12.93 -0.47
C ALA A 80 6.76 13.93 -1.54
N ASP A 81 6.72 15.22 -1.23
CA ASP A 81 7.11 16.30 -2.16
C ASP A 81 6.43 16.23 -3.54
N GLY A 82 5.18 15.76 -3.58
CA GLY A 82 4.39 15.58 -4.81
C GLY A 82 4.65 14.28 -5.58
N TRP A 83 5.59 13.45 -5.12
CA TRP A 83 6.01 12.21 -5.77
C TRP A 83 5.62 10.97 -4.95
N PRO A 84 5.50 9.79 -5.60
CA PRO A 84 5.28 8.55 -4.88
C PRO A 84 6.51 8.17 -4.04
N SER A 85 6.29 7.84 -2.77
CA SER A 85 7.32 7.35 -1.86
C SER A 85 6.90 6.02 -1.23
N VAL A 86 7.90 5.19 -0.90
CA VAL A 86 7.73 3.93 -0.18
C VAL A 86 8.61 3.95 1.06
N ILE A 87 7.99 3.96 2.24
CA ILE A 87 8.71 3.93 3.50
C ILE A 87 8.42 2.65 4.29
N ALA A 88 9.32 2.28 5.20
CA ALA A 88 9.11 1.17 6.12
C ALA A 88 8.27 1.62 7.32
N ILE A 89 7.19 0.91 7.63
CA ILE A 89 6.34 1.20 8.81
C ILE A 89 6.20 0.01 9.76
N GLY A 90 6.86 -1.11 9.47
CA GLY A 90 6.80 -2.33 10.26
C GLY A 90 7.40 -3.52 9.53
N ARG A 91 7.04 -4.73 9.97
CA ARG A 91 7.42 -5.99 9.34
C ARG A 91 6.22 -6.65 8.67
N GLN A 92 6.45 -7.43 7.62
CA GLN A 92 5.48 -8.43 7.17
C GLN A 92 5.31 -9.40 8.36
N ALA A 93 4.19 -9.34 9.07
CA ALA A 93 3.90 -10.32 10.09
C ALA A 93 3.77 -11.69 9.42
N SER A 94 4.65 -12.62 9.79
CA SER A 94 4.47 -14.06 9.57
C SER A 94 3.11 -14.50 10.10
#